data_AF-A0A0L6TVR4-F1
#
_entry.id   AF-A0A0L6TVR4-F1
#
_cell.length_a   1.000
_cell.length_b   1.000
_cell.length_c   1.000
_cell.angle_alpha   90.00
_cell.angle_beta   90.00
_cell.angle_gamma   90.00
#
_symmetry.space_group_name_H-M   'P 1'
#
loop_
_entity.id
_entity.type
_entity.pdbx_description
1 polymer ?
#
loop_
_entity_poly.entity_id
_entity_poly.type
_entity_poly.pdbx_seq_one_letter_code
_entity_poly.pdbx_strand_id
1 'polypeptide(L)' 'MNKDMRKELKIGILLFAIFNLINLFAHDIVPELPVLHFFLGGLAALAFMEIIIGILPEPTYLKLKQFKKNLRPFKK' A
#
# COMPACT_ATOMS: atom_id res chain seq x y z
N MET A 1 17.97 -11.52 -13.89
CA MET A 1 16.72 -10.80 -13.57
C MET A 1 15.96 -11.62 -12.54
N ASN A 2 15.96 -11.22 -11.28
CA ASN A 2 15.24 -11.95 -10.23
C ASN A 2 13.75 -11.81 -10.53
N LYS A 3 13.09 -12.91 -10.89
CA LYS A 3 11.70 -12.91 -11.40
C LYS A 3 10.65 -12.71 -10.31
N ASP A 4 11.06 -12.63 -9.06
CA ASP A 4 10.15 -12.45 -7.93
C ASP A 4 9.68 -11.00 -7.82
N MET A 5 8.36 -10.80 -7.95
CA MET A 5 7.73 -9.52 -7.60
C MET A 5 8.09 -9.14 -6.16
N ARG A 6 8.42 -7.86 -5.95
CA ARG A 6 8.73 -7.30 -4.63
C ARG A 6 7.57 -7.54 -3.66
N LYS A 7 7.88 -7.75 -2.38
CA LYS A 7 6.88 -8.08 -1.36
C LYS A 7 5.88 -6.93 -1.18
N GLU A 8 6.37 -5.70 -1.24
CA GLU A 8 5.63 -4.45 -1.17
C GLU A 8 4.58 -4.39 -2.29
N LEU A 9 4.97 -4.70 -3.53
CA LEU A 9 4.05 -4.75 -4.66
C LEU A 9 2.95 -5.80 -4.48
N LYS A 10 3.30 -6.99 -3.97
CA LYS A 10 2.31 -8.05 -3.68
C LYS A 10 1.31 -7.61 -2.62
N ILE A 11 1.79 -6.96 -1.56
CA ILE A 11 0.95 -6.43 -0.48
C ILE A 11 0.03 -5.32 -1.00
N GLY A 12 0.56 -4.38 -1.78
CA GLY A 12 -0.20 -3.29 -2.37
C GLY A 12 -1.31 -3.78 -3.31
N ILE A 13 -1.00 -4.76 -4.18
CA ILE A 13 -2.01 -5.38 -5.06
C ILE A 13 -3.08 -6.11 -4.25
N LEU A 14 -2.69 -6.85 -3.21
CA LEU A 14 -3.65 -7.55 -2.34
C LEU A 14 -4.58 -6.56 -1.62
N LEU A 15 -4.02 -5.49 -1.05
CA LEU A 15 -4.81 -4.42 -0.42
C LEU A 15 -5.75 -3.74 -1.43
N PHE A 16 -5.29 -3.52 -2.65
CA PHE A 16 -6.13 -2.96 -3.71
C PHE A 16 -7.26 -3.90 -4.14
N ALA A 17 -7.02 -5.22 -4.17
CA ALA A 17 -8.06 -6.21 -4.43
C ALA A 17 -9.11 -6.22 -3.30
N ILE A 18 -8.66 -6.16 -2.04
CA ILE A 18 -9.54 -6.06 -0.88
C ILE A 18 -10.36 -4.77 -0.92
N PHE A 19 -9.73 -3.62 -1.26
CA PHE A 19 -10.43 -2.36 -1.45
C PHE A 19 -11.56 -2.49 -2.47
N ASN A 20 -11.29 -3.03 -3.66
CA ASN A 20 -12.30 -3.18 -4.70
C ASN A 20 -13.44 -4.11 -4.27
N LEU A 21 -13.12 -5.19 -3.55
CA LEU A 21 -14.13 -6.12 -3.05
C LEU A 21 -15.03 -5.44 -2.01
N ILE A 22 -14.46 -4.71 -1.05
CA ILE A 22 -15.24 -3.94 -0.06
C ILE A 22 -16.04 -2.84 -0.76
N ASN A 23 -15.44 -2.14 -1.72
CA ASN A 23 -16.10 -1.05 -2.46
C ASN A 23 -17.31 -1.55 -3.27
N LEU A 24 -17.21 -2.74 -3.85
CA LEU A 24 -18.32 -3.40 -4.56
C LEU A 24 -19.52 -3.63 -3.62
N PHE A 25 -19.29 -4.20 -2.43
CA PHE A 25 -20.37 -4.44 -1.47
C PHE A 25 -20.86 -3.15 -0.78
N ALA A 26 -19.96 -2.20 -0.51
CA ALA A 26 -20.30 -0.94 0.14
C ALA A 26 -21.22 -0.07 -0.72
N HIS A 27 -21.01 -0.08 -2.04
CA HIS A 27 -21.81 0.67 -3.00
C HIS A 27 -23.30 0.27 -2.97
N ASP A 28 -23.60 -1.01 -2.74
CA ASP A 28 -24.97 -1.52 -2.75
C ASP A 28 -25.68 -1.42 -1.39
N ILE A 29 -24.93 -1.38 -0.27
CA ILE A 29 -25.51 -1.56 1.07
C ILE A 29 -25.58 -0.24 1.84
N VAL A 30 -24.57 0.64 1.75
CA VAL A 30 -24.55 1.88 2.55
C VAL A 30 -23.81 3.02 1.85
N PRO A 31 -24.48 3.80 0.98
CA PRO A 31 -23.83 4.93 0.30
C PRO A 31 -23.40 6.08 1.23
N GLU A 32 -23.97 6.19 2.43
CA GLU A 32 -23.96 7.44 3.20
C GLU A 32 -23.12 7.42 4.50
N LEU A 33 -22.41 6.35 4.83
CA LEU A 33 -21.60 6.29 6.06
C LEU A 33 -20.24 6.99 5.86
N PRO A 34 -20.00 8.19 6.46
CA PRO A 34 -18.75 8.93 6.26
C PRO A 34 -17.53 8.18 6.81
N VAL A 35 -17.76 7.39 7.86
CA VAL A 35 -16.74 6.54 8.49
C VAL A 35 -16.26 5.46 7.53
N LEU A 36 -17.17 4.86 6.75
CA LEU A 36 -16.82 3.82 5.77
C LEU A 36 -15.97 4.41 4.63
N HIS A 37 -16.34 5.60 4.13
CA HIS A 37 -15.56 6.34 3.14
C HIS A 37 -14.16 6.69 3.65
N PHE A 38 -14.01 7.07 4.92
CA PHE A 38 -12.70 7.33 5.52
C PHE A 38 -11.81 6.08 5.54
N PHE A 39 -12.35 4.93 5.97
CA PHE A 39 -11.60 3.67 5.98
C PHE A 39 -11.24 3.19 4.58
N LEU A 40 -12.17 3.28 3.63
CA LEU A 40 -11.94 2.93 2.22
C LEU A 40 -10.86 3.83 1.59
N GLY A 41 -10.92 5.14 1.82
CA GLY A 41 -9.90 6.09 1.37
C GLY A 41 -8.53 5.81 1.97
N GLY A 42 -8.47 5.51 3.28
CA GLY A 42 -7.22 5.13 3.95
C GLY A 42 -6.62 3.83 3.40
N LEU A 43 -7.47 2.83 3.13
CA LEU A 43 -7.05 1.54 2.58
C LEU A 43 -6.57 1.68 1.13
N ALA A 44 -7.23 2.51 0.33
CA ALA A 44 -6.78 2.86 -1.02
C ALA A 44 -5.42 3.57 -0.99
N ALA A 45 -5.23 4.57 -0.13
CA ALA A 45 -3.97 5.30 0.00
C ALA A 45 -2.81 4.38 0.40
N LEU A 46 -3.03 3.46 1.34
CA LEU A 46 -2.04 2.44 1.74
C LEU A 46 -1.70 1.49 0.58
N ALA A 47 -2.71 1.02 -0.16
CA ALA A 47 -2.50 0.18 -1.33
C ALA A 47 -1.64 0.90 -2.38
N PHE A 48 -1.95 2.17 -2.69
CA PHE A 48 -1.19 2.98 -3.63
C PHE A 48 0.25 3.20 -3.17
N MET A 49 0.48 3.51 -1.89
CA MET A 49 1.83 3.68 -1.34
C MET A 49 2.70 2.43 -1.54
N GLU A 50 2.16 1.25 -1.22
CA GLU A 50 2.88 -0.03 -1.37
C GLU A 50 3.12 -0.38 -2.85
N ILE A 51 2.16 -0.10 -3.73
CA ILE A 51 2.32 -0.28 -5.19
C ILE A 51 3.42 0.64 -5.73
N ILE A 52 3.42 1.92 -5.36
CA ILE A 52 4.43 2.89 -5.80
C ILE A 52 5.82 2.43 -5.36
N ILE A 53 5.99 2.07 -4.07
CA ILE A 53 7.26 1.55 -3.54
C ILE A 53 7.68 0.26 -4.27
N GLY A 54 6.72 -0.58 -4.64
CA GLY A 54 6.95 -1.82 -5.36
C GLY A 54 7.39 -1.63 -6.82
N ILE A 55 6.89 -0.61 -7.50
CA ILE A 55 7.22 -0.27 -8.90
C ILE A 55 8.53 0.53 -9.01
N LEU A 56 9.00 1.13 -7.92
CA LEU A 56 10.22 1.93 -7.93
C LEU A 56 11.42 1.14 -8.50
N PRO A 57 12.29 1.82 -9.28
CA PRO A 57 13.54 1.23 -9.72
C PRO A 57 14.38 0.75 -8.53
N GLU A 58 15.02 -0.41 -8.68
CA GLU A 58 15.93 -1.02 -7.70
C GLU A 58 16.86 -0.01 -6.99
N PRO A 59 17.58 0.88 -7.72
CA PRO A 59 18.49 1.84 -7.07
C PRO A 59 17.75 2.84 -6.18
N THR A 60 16.56 3.29 -6.58
CA THR A 60 15.75 4.24 -5.80
C THR A 60 15.17 3.57 -4.56
N TYR A 61 14.68 2.33 -4.70
CA TYR A 61 14.20 1.53 -3.58
C TYR A 61 15.31 1.31 -2.53
N LEU A 62 16.53 0.97 -2.97
CA LEU A 62 17.65 0.77 -2.06
C LEU A 62 18.06 2.05 -1.33
N LYS A 63 18.06 3.20 -2.00
CA LYS A 63 18.29 4.51 -1.37
C LYS A 63 17.24 4.81 -0.30
N LEU A 64 15.96 4.59 -0.60
CA LEU A 64 14.86 4.75 0.36
C LEU A 64 15.01 3.81 1.57
N LYS A 65 15.39 2.56 1.34
CA LYS A 65 15.61 1.57 2.39
C LYS A 65 16.78 1.96 3.29
N GLN A 66 17.88 2.44 2.71
CA GLN A 66 19.03 2.95 3.45
C GLN A 66 18.67 4.22 4.24
N PHE A 67 17.94 5.14 3.63
CA PHE A 67 17.45 6.35 4.29
C PHE A 67 16.57 6.02 5.50
N LYS A 68 15.60 5.11 5.35
CA LYS A 68 14.77 4.61 6.47
C LYS A 68 15.61 3.98 7.58
N LYS A 69 16.66 3.24 7.24
CA LYS A 69 17.59 2.64 8.21
C LYS A 69 18.38 3.71 8.96
N ASN A 70 18.86 4.74 8.27
CA ASN A 70 19.60 5.85 8.86
C ASN A 70 18.70 6.75 9.74
N LEU A 71 17.41 6.85 9.42
CA LEU A 71 16.39 7.51 10.24
C LEU A 71 15.97 6.72 11.49
N ARG A 72 16.46 5.48 11.69
CA ARG A 72 16.38 4.77 12.97
C ARG A 72 17.72 4.86 13.71
N PRO A 73 18.11 6.01 14.31
CA PRO A 73 19.32 6.08 15.12
C PRO A 73 19.16 5.48 16.53
N PHE A 74 17.95 5.12 16.98
CA PHE A 74 17.73 4.62 18.36
C PHE A 74 16.84 3.39 18.41
N LYS A 75 17.49 2.22 18.44
CA LYS A 75 17.06 1.09 19.28
C LYS A 75 18.35 0.43 19.77
N LYS A 76 18.84 0.92 20.90
CA LYS A 76 19.77 0.19 21.78
C LYS A 76 18.92 -0.45 22.86
#